data_AF-A0A099TWX9-F1
#
_entry.id   AF-A0A099TWX9-F1
#
_cell.length_a   1.000
_cell.length_b   1.000
_cell.length_c   1.000
_cell.angle_alpha   90.00
_cell.angle_beta   90.00
_cell.angle_gamma   90.00
#
_symmetry.space_group_name_H-M   'P 1'
#
loop_
_entity.id
_entity.type
_entity.pdbx_description
1 polymer ?
#
loop_
_entity_poly.entity_id
_entity_poly.type
_entity_poly.pdbx_seq_one_letter_code
_entity_poly.pdbx_strand_id
1 'polypeptide(L)'
;MKSIKKPVNIKLIFETKMSIVNNYKLIDNAVKYVGDYTMHKALPSLTRSDSVLKAIGKAINIRVSSESARKLPIIVLGNTHISNNYLEKIDHLGQYGILQKIISLNPHLNSNKESKLRYFQTPKDTNELYEILTKVPERDFYYFSAMIEKQALGKIIKQSSTKGNEIKIAEAFLEKLKANYDA
;
A
#
# COMPACT_ATOMS: atom_id res chain seq x y z
N MET A 1 7.00 -30.69 8.68
CA MET A 1 7.33 -29.63 9.66
C MET A 1 7.10 -28.28 8.98
N LYS A 2 6.02 -27.55 9.31
CA LYS A 2 5.77 -26.20 8.74
C LYS A 2 6.81 -25.24 9.33
N SER A 3 7.67 -24.64 8.49
CA SER A 3 8.59 -23.62 8.99
C SER A 3 7.79 -22.42 9.50
N ILE A 4 8.01 -22.06 10.76
CA ILE A 4 7.41 -20.85 11.35
C ILE A 4 8.13 -19.67 10.69
N LYS A 5 7.47 -19.01 9.74
CA LYS A 5 8.04 -17.84 9.06
C LYS A 5 8.07 -16.67 10.03
N LYS A 6 9.27 -16.29 10.49
CA LYS A 6 9.48 -15.04 11.25
C LYS A 6 9.21 -13.83 10.34
N PRO A 7 8.62 -12.72 10.83
CA PRO A 7 8.35 -11.53 10.01
C PRO A 7 9.59 -10.98 9.29
N VAL A 8 10.78 -11.10 9.91
CA VAL A 8 12.07 -10.70 9.33
C VAL A 8 12.41 -11.40 8.00
N ASN A 9 11.81 -12.56 7.72
CA ASN A 9 12.03 -13.30 6.48
C ASN A 9 11.04 -12.91 5.37
N ILE A 10 10.11 -11.99 5.64
CA ILE A 10 9.12 -11.50 4.67
C ILE A 10 9.73 -10.28 3.99
N LYS A 11 9.79 -10.29 2.65
CA LYS A 11 10.29 -9.14 1.87
C LYS A 11 9.20 -8.16 1.45
N LEU A 12 7.97 -8.65 1.29
CA LEU A 12 6.85 -7.92 0.72
C LEU A 12 5.54 -8.61 1.09
N ILE A 13 4.50 -7.84 1.36
CA ILE A 13 3.13 -8.34 1.58
C ILE A 13 2.23 -7.83 0.46
N PHE A 14 1.39 -8.72 -0.06
CA PHE A 14 0.33 -8.38 -1.00
C PHE A 14 -1.05 -8.56 -0.37
N GLU A 15 -1.86 -7.50 -0.34
CA GLU A 15 -3.31 -7.62 -0.13
C GLU A 15 -3.98 -7.64 -1.51
N THR A 16 -4.68 -8.74 -1.82
CA THR A 16 -5.31 -8.91 -3.13
C THR A 16 -6.77 -8.46 -3.10
N LYS A 17 -7.15 -7.58 -4.02
CA LYS A 17 -8.47 -7.00 -4.27
C LYS A 17 -8.82 -7.17 -5.75
N MET A 18 -9.15 -8.40 -6.13
CA MET A 18 -9.55 -8.74 -7.50
C MET A 18 -11.07 -8.71 -7.64
N SER A 19 -11.54 -8.52 -8.86
CA SER A 19 -12.96 -8.58 -9.21
C SER A 19 -13.15 -9.17 -10.60
N ILE A 20 -14.36 -9.63 -10.89
CA ILE A 20 -14.73 -9.97 -12.26
C ILE A 20 -14.89 -8.64 -13.01
N VAL A 21 -14.09 -8.43 -14.05
CA VAL A 21 -14.04 -7.17 -14.80
C VAL A 21 -14.57 -7.28 -16.22
N ASN A 22 -14.46 -8.47 -16.82
CA ASN A 22 -14.93 -8.78 -18.17
C ASN A 22 -15.68 -10.10 -18.11
N ASN A 23 -16.80 -10.18 -18.82
CA ASN A 23 -17.49 -11.45 -19.06
C ASN A 23 -17.27 -11.92 -20.49
N TYR A 24 -17.18 -13.23 -20.60
CA TYR A 24 -17.12 -13.92 -21.86
C TYR A 24 -18.12 -15.07 -21.87
N LYS A 25 -18.61 -15.42 -23.05
CA LYS A 25 -19.48 -16.57 -23.27
C LYS A 25 -18.87 -17.45 -24.34
N LEU A 26 -18.91 -18.76 -24.13
CA LEU A 26 -18.56 -19.74 -25.15
C LEU A 26 -19.76 -19.95 -26.08
N ILE A 27 -19.62 -19.61 -27.36
CA ILE A 27 -20.63 -19.83 -28.40
C ILE A 27 -19.92 -20.46 -29.59
N ASP A 28 -20.38 -21.63 -30.03
CA ASP A 28 -19.82 -22.37 -31.17
C ASP A 28 -18.29 -22.56 -31.08
N ASN A 29 -17.79 -23.03 -29.92
CA ASN A 29 -16.37 -23.17 -29.60
C ASN A 29 -15.52 -21.88 -29.66
N ALA A 30 -16.15 -20.71 -29.76
CA ALA A 30 -15.46 -19.42 -29.70
C ALA A 30 -15.80 -18.66 -28.41
N VAL A 31 -14.78 -18.09 -27.77
CA VAL A 31 -14.94 -17.21 -26.61
C VAL A 31 -15.33 -15.82 -27.10
N LYS A 32 -16.58 -15.42 -26.90
CA LYS A 32 -17.10 -14.10 -27.28
C LYS A 32 -17.20 -13.19 -26.06
N TYR A 33 -16.70 -11.97 -26.20
CA TYR A 33 -16.85 -10.92 -25.18
C TYR A 33 -18.32 -10.51 -25.06
N VAL A 34 -18.81 -10.41 -23.83
CA VAL A 34 -20.21 -10.07 -23.52
C VAL A 34 -20.33 -8.64 -22.99
N GLY A 35 -19.36 -8.19 -22.17
CA GLY A 35 -19.40 -6.89 -21.53
C GLY A 35 -18.39 -6.79 -20.37
N ASP A 36 -18.17 -5.57 -19.88
CA ASP A 36 -17.29 -5.29 -18.75
C ASP A 36 -18.10 -5.02 -17.47
N TYR A 37 -17.39 -4.77 -16.37
CA TYR A 37 -17.96 -4.45 -15.06
C TYR A 37 -18.94 -3.27 -15.06
N THR A 38 -18.91 -2.39 -16.06
CA THR A 38 -19.85 -1.25 -16.15
C THR A 38 -21.27 -1.70 -16.46
N MET A 39 -21.44 -2.89 -17.06
CA MET A 39 -22.74 -3.51 -17.34
C MET A 39 -23.27 -4.34 -16.17
N HIS A 40 -22.49 -4.55 -15.11
CA HIS A 40 -22.94 -5.28 -13.93
C HIS A 40 -23.56 -4.37 -12.89
N LYS A 41 -24.48 -4.93 -12.10
CA LYS A 41 -25.04 -4.24 -10.92
C LYS A 41 -24.01 -4.06 -9.79
N ALA A 42 -22.96 -4.89 -9.75
CA ALA A 42 -21.97 -4.88 -8.68
C ALA A 42 -20.74 -4.04 -9.04
N LEU A 43 -20.29 -3.21 -8.10
CA LEU A 43 -19.07 -2.42 -8.25
C LEU A 43 -17.81 -3.26 -8.00
N PRO A 44 -16.76 -3.11 -8.81
CA PRO A 44 -15.49 -3.77 -8.56
C PRO A 44 -14.81 -3.36 -7.25
N SER A 45 -13.89 -4.20 -6.79
CA SER A 45 -13.31 -4.08 -5.45
C SER A 45 -12.50 -2.81 -5.19
N LEU A 46 -11.74 -2.27 -6.16
CA LEU A 46 -10.98 -1.03 -5.92
C LEU A 46 -11.82 0.24 -6.13
N THR A 47 -12.99 0.14 -6.76
CA THR A 47 -13.91 1.29 -6.90
C THR A 47 -14.81 1.45 -5.68
N ARG A 48 -14.92 0.40 -4.85
CA ARG A 48 -15.63 0.45 -3.56
C ARG A 48 -14.73 0.96 -2.44
N SER A 49 -15.16 2.04 -1.80
CA SER A 49 -14.42 2.68 -0.71
C SER A 49 -14.18 1.74 0.48
N ASP A 50 -15.15 0.90 0.84
CA ASP A 50 -15.03 -0.05 1.98
C ASP A 50 -13.92 -1.09 1.77
N SER A 51 -13.75 -1.56 0.53
CA SER A 51 -12.73 -2.54 0.18
C SER A 51 -11.32 -1.96 0.26
N VAL A 52 -11.13 -0.73 -0.23
CA VAL A 52 -9.85 0.00 -0.07
C VAL A 52 -9.60 0.33 1.41
N LEU A 53 -10.61 0.77 2.16
CA LEU A 53 -10.51 1.00 3.61
C LEU A 53 -10.09 -0.25 4.38
N LYS A 54 -10.62 -1.42 4.02
CA LYS A 54 -10.22 -2.71 4.62
C LYS A 54 -8.74 -3.02 4.34
N ALA A 55 -8.24 -2.72 3.13
CA ALA A 55 -6.82 -2.91 2.81
C ALA A 55 -5.93 -1.98 3.64
N ILE A 56 -6.32 -0.71 3.76
CA ILE A 56 -5.63 0.30 4.59
C ILE A 56 -5.61 -0.14 6.06
N GLY A 57 -6.77 -0.52 6.61
CA GLY A 57 -6.88 -0.94 8.02
C GLY A 57 -6.03 -2.18 8.33
N LYS A 58 -6.01 -3.17 7.44
CA LYS A 58 -5.11 -4.33 7.55
C LYS A 58 -3.64 -3.91 7.54
N ALA A 59 -3.26 -3.01 6.64
CA ALA A 59 -1.89 -2.54 6.54
C ALA A 59 -1.42 -1.84 7.83
N ILE A 60 -2.26 -0.97 8.40
CA ILE A 60 -1.99 -0.33 9.69
C ILE A 60 -1.85 -1.39 10.78
N ASN A 61 -2.81 -2.33 10.89
CA ASN A 61 -2.79 -3.39 11.91
C ASN A 61 -1.50 -4.23 11.84
N ILE A 62 -1.05 -4.59 10.63
CA ILE A 62 0.22 -5.30 10.45
C ILE A 62 1.39 -4.45 10.96
N ARG A 63 1.46 -3.18 10.58
CA ARG A 63 2.60 -2.31 10.94
C ARG A 63 2.73 -2.09 12.45
N VAL A 64 1.61 -1.93 13.15
CA VAL A 64 1.62 -1.71 14.61
C VAL A 64 1.81 -3.00 15.41
N SER A 65 1.72 -4.18 14.78
CA SER A 65 1.82 -5.48 15.47
C SER A 65 3.22 -5.81 16.01
N SER A 66 4.30 -5.31 15.39
CA SER A 66 5.68 -5.54 15.84
C SER A 66 6.68 -4.60 15.15
N GLU A 67 7.85 -4.42 15.78
CA GLU A 67 8.96 -3.66 15.21
C GLU A 67 9.44 -4.20 13.85
N SER A 68 9.51 -5.53 13.71
CA SER A 68 9.86 -6.16 12.44
C SER A 68 8.82 -5.88 11.34
N ALA A 69 7.54 -5.74 11.70
CA ALA A 69 6.47 -5.51 10.72
C ALA A 69 6.43 -4.06 10.22
N ARG A 70 6.94 -3.08 10.99
CA ARG A 70 7.01 -1.66 10.58
C ARG A 70 7.81 -1.46 9.28
N LYS A 71 8.80 -2.32 9.04
CA LYS A 71 9.68 -2.26 7.87
C LYS A 71 9.10 -2.93 6.63
N LEU A 72 8.07 -3.76 6.80
CA LEU A 72 7.52 -4.55 5.70
C LEU A 72 6.81 -3.64 4.69
N PRO A 73 7.20 -3.70 3.41
CA PRO A 73 6.43 -3.07 2.36
C PRO A 73 5.11 -3.83 2.15
N ILE A 74 4.03 -3.09 1.93
CA ILE A 74 2.68 -3.62 1.70
C ILE A 74 2.15 -3.02 0.40
N ILE A 75 1.80 -3.89 -0.53
CA ILE A 75 1.21 -3.52 -1.83
C ILE A 75 -0.20 -4.08 -1.91
N VAL A 76 -1.14 -3.29 -2.41
CA VAL A 76 -2.48 -3.77 -2.76
C VAL A 76 -2.49 -4.11 -4.25
N LEU A 77 -2.85 -5.34 -4.61
CA LEU A 77 -3.03 -5.75 -6.00
C LEU A 77 -4.51 -5.80 -6.33
N GLY A 78 -4.91 -5.21 -7.44
CA GLY A 78 -6.24 -5.42 -8.01
C GLY A 78 -6.21 -5.44 -9.52
N ASN A 79 -7.36 -5.32 -10.14
CA ASN A 79 -7.51 -5.39 -11.60
C ASN A 79 -8.52 -4.39 -12.16
N THR A 80 -8.84 -3.35 -11.39
CA THR A 80 -9.76 -2.29 -11.79
C THR A 80 -9.10 -0.94 -11.57
N HIS A 81 -9.73 0.11 -12.09
CA HIS A 81 -9.35 1.46 -11.74
C HIS A 81 -9.76 1.79 -10.30
N ILE A 82 -9.27 2.92 -9.82
CA ILE A 82 -9.64 3.53 -8.56
C ILE A 82 -10.51 4.74 -8.85
N SER A 83 -11.53 4.96 -8.02
CA SER A 83 -12.39 6.13 -8.16
C SER A 83 -11.59 7.42 -8.03
N ASN A 84 -11.90 8.43 -8.85
CA ASN A 84 -11.13 9.68 -8.90
C ASN A 84 -11.01 10.37 -7.53
N ASN A 85 -12.09 10.33 -6.75
CA ASN A 85 -12.15 10.89 -5.39
C ASN A 85 -11.21 10.19 -4.40
N TYR A 86 -10.65 9.03 -4.75
CA TYR A 86 -9.73 8.27 -3.91
C TYR A 86 -8.27 8.38 -4.36
N LEU A 87 -7.97 8.88 -5.55
CA LEU A 87 -6.60 8.98 -6.08
C LEU A 87 -5.73 9.87 -5.18
N GLU A 88 -6.22 11.06 -4.83
CA GLU A 88 -5.52 11.97 -3.92
C GLU A 88 -5.35 11.34 -2.53
N LYS A 89 -6.39 10.68 -2.03
CA LYS A 89 -6.32 9.98 -0.75
C LYS A 89 -5.24 8.88 -0.75
N ILE A 90 -5.08 8.14 -1.84
CA ILE A 90 -4.05 7.10 -1.95
C ILE A 90 -2.65 7.71 -1.97
N ASP A 91 -2.48 8.83 -2.67
CA ASP A 91 -1.21 9.55 -2.66
C ASP A 91 -0.87 10.01 -1.24
N HIS A 92 -1.83 10.55 -0.49
CA HIS A 92 -1.64 10.92 0.92
C HIS A 92 -1.26 9.70 1.77
N LEU A 93 -2.01 8.59 1.69
CA LEU A 93 -1.72 7.37 2.45
C LEU A 93 -0.34 6.79 2.14
N GLY A 94 0.08 6.89 0.89
CA GLY A 94 1.40 6.50 0.42
C GLY A 94 2.51 7.33 1.04
N GLN A 95 2.36 8.65 1.07
CA GLN A 95 3.32 9.57 1.69
C GLN A 95 3.50 9.32 3.19
N TYR A 96 2.42 8.95 3.89
CA TYR A 96 2.49 8.55 5.30
C TYR A 96 2.95 7.10 5.51
N GLY A 97 3.37 6.40 4.44
CA GLY A 97 3.96 5.07 4.51
C GLY A 97 2.99 3.95 4.87
N ILE A 98 1.67 4.20 4.87
CA ILE A 98 0.66 3.19 5.23
C ILE A 98 0.66 2.05 4.19
N LEU A 99 0.66 2.41 2.90
CA LEU A 99 0.78 1.49 1.76
C LEU A 99 1.93 1.96 0.87
N GLN A 100 2.70 1.03 0.30
CA GLN A 100 3.77 1.39 -0.63
C GLN A 100 3.23 1.62 -2.02
N LYS A 101 2.29 0.77 -2.48
CA LYS A 101 1.59 0.95 -3.76
C LYS A 101 0.21 0.28 -3.75
N ILE A 102 -0.66 0.78 -4.61
CA ILE A 102 -1.82 0.05 -5.14
C ILE A 102 -1.57 -0.15 -6.64
N ILE A 103 -1.60 -1.40 -7.09
CA ILE A 103 -1.30 -1.76 -8.47
C ILE A 103 -2.54 -2.42 -9.06
N SER A 104 -3.04 -1.88 -10.17
CA SER A 104 -4.01 -2.58 -11.00
C SER A 104 -3.30 -3.37 -12.10
N LEU A 105 -3.60 -4.66 -12.21
CA LEU A 105 -3.00 -5.56 -13.18
C LEU A 105 -3.74 -5.61 -14.52
N ASN A 106 -4.75 -4.74 -14.71
CA ASN A 106 -5.51 -4.69 -15.95
C ASN A 106 -5.00 -3.52 -16.81
N PRO A 107 -4.19 -3.73 -17.87
CA PRO A 107 -3.66 -2.63 -18.68
C PRO A 107 -4.73 -1.92 -19.51
N HIS A 108 -5.91 -2.53 -19.67
CA HIS A 108 -7.01 -2.06 -20.52
C HIS A 108 -8.08 -1.27 -19.74
N LEU A 109 -7.73 -0.57 -18.66
CA LEU A 109 -8.67 0.29 -17.95
C LEU A 109 -9.15 1.45 -18.83
N ASN A 110 -10.46 1.69 -18.82
CA ASN A 110 -11.12 2.81 -19.50
C ASN A 110 -11.05 4.14 -18.71
N SER A 111 -10.08 4.29 -17.80
CA SER A 111 -10.00 5.42 -16.86
C SER A 111 -8.56 5.65 -16.39
N ASN A 112 -8.38 6.51 -15.38
CA ASN A 112 -7.07 6.85 -14.82
C ASN A 112 -6.25 5.60 -14.49
N LYS A 113 -5.05 5.54 -15.07
CA LYS A 113 -4.11 4.43 -14.89
C LYS A 113 -3.12 4.68 -13.77
N GLU A 114 -2.95 5.93 -13.33
CA GLU A 114 -2.07 6.29 -12.23
C GLU A 114 -2.63 7.47 -11.40
N SER A 115 -2.19 7.58 -10.15
CA SER A 115 -2.37 8.78 -9.33
C SER A 115 -1.24 9.78 -9.56
N LYS A 116 -1.39 11.02 -9.07
CA LYS A 116 -0.43 12.11 -9.29
C LYS A 116 0.97 11.79 -8.77
N LEU A 117 1.06 11.14 -7.60
CA LEU A 117 2.33 10.73 -7.00
C LEU A 117 2.67 9.25 -7.28
N ARG A 118 1.91 8.59 -8.16
CA ARG A 118 2.13 7.19 -8.57
C ARG A 118 2.12 6.18 -7.43
N TYR A 119 1.36 6.45 -6.37
CA TYR A 119 1.03 5.43 -5.36
C TYR A 119 -0.06 4.49 -5.86
N PHE A 120 -0.92 4.93 -6.79
CA PHE A 120 -1.69 4.05 -7.65
C PHE A 120 -1.06 3.99 -9.04
N GLN A 121 -0.89 2.79 -9.60
CA GLN A 121 -0.40 2.59 -10.97
C GLN A 121 -1.02 1.36 -11.62
N THR A 122 -1.08 1.37 -12.95
CA THR A 122 -1.52 0.26 -13.79
C THR A 122 -0.42 -0.01 -14.81
N PRO A 123 0.46 -0.99 -14.56
CA PRO A 123 1.54 -1.33 -15.46
C PRO A 123 0.99 -1.73 -16.83
N LYS A 124 1.67 -1.34 -17.90
CA LYS A 124 1.29 -1.67 -19.28
C LYS A 124 1.54 -3.14 -19.60
N ASP A 125 2.58 -3.71 -18.99
CA ASP A 125 3.03 -5.07 -19.21
C ASP A 125 3.72 -5.65 -17.96
N THR A 126 4.19 -6.88 -18.09
CA THR A 126 4.87 -7.61 -17.03
C THR A 126 6.24 -7.03 -16.68
N ASN A 127 6.92 -6.37 -17.62
CA ASN A 127 8.24 -5.77 -17.38
C ASN A 127 8.09 -4.54 -16.48
N GLU A 128 7.12 -3.66 -16.79
CA GLU A 128 6.83 -2.50 -15.94
C GLU A 128 6.37 -2.93 -14.53
N LEU A 129 5.56 -3.99 -14.44
CA LEU A 129 5.20 -4.57 -13.14
C LEU A 129 6.43 -5.06 -12.38
N TYR A 130 7.34 -5.78 -13.05
CA TYR A 130 8.56 -6.29 -12.45
C TYR A 130 9.44 -5.15 -11.92
N GLU A 131 9.66 -4.11 -12.70
CA GLU A 131 10.42 -2.93 -12.26
C GLU A 131 9.82 -2.25 -11.04
N ILE A 132 8.49 -2.15 -10.97
CA ILE A 132 7.80 -1.59 -9.82
C ILE A 132 8.05 -2.47 -8.58
N LEU A 133 7.95 -3.78 -8.73
CA LEU A 133 8.06 -4.73 -7.62
C LEU A 133 9.49 -4.92 -7.11
N THR A 134 10.52 -4.77 -7.95
CA THR A 134 11.92 -4.86 -7.52
C THR A 134 12.38 -3.62 -6.77
N LYS A 135 11.94 -2.43 -7.18
CA LYS A 135 12.32 -1.15 -6.54
C LYS A 135 11.74 -0.96 -5.14
N VAL A 136 10.63 -1.62 -4.81
CA VAL A 136 9.95 -1.42 -3.51
C VAL A 136 10.75 -2.03 -2.35
N PRO A 137 11.18 -3.32 -2.39
CA PRO A 137 11.93 -3.94 -1.29
C PRO A 137 13.38 -3.46 -1.12
N GLU A 138 13.95 -2.75 -2.10
CA GLU A 138 15.33 -2.23 -2.04
C GLU A 138 15.51 -1.10 -1.02
N ARG A 139 14.42 -0.49 -0.55
CA ARG A 139 14.45 0.62 0.39
C ARG A 139 14.33 0.13 1.83
N ASP A 140 15.17 0.65 2.72
CA ASP A 140 15.05 0.40 4.17
C ASP A 140 13.93 1.28 4.75
N PHE A 141 12.69 0.87 4.52
CA PHE A 141 11.54 1.57 5.05
C PHE A 141 11.41 1.39 6.56
N TYR A 142 10.98 2.46 7.23
CA TYR A 142 10.54 2.38 8.61
C TYR A 142 9.25 3.16 8.80
N TYR A 143 8.15 2.46 9.10
CA TYR A 143 6.90 3.11 9.45
C TYR A 143 6.89 3.57 10.91
N PHE A 144 6.56 4.84 11.12
CA PHE A 144 6.25 5.39 12.44
C PHE A 144 4.95 6.19 12.38
N SER A 145 4.18 6.11 13.45
CA SER A 145 2.91 6.81 13.61
C SER A 145 2.71 7.16 15.08
N ALA A 146 2.25 8.37 15.33
CA ALA A 146 1.92 8.86 16.66
C ALA A 146 0.90 10.01 16.54
N MET A 147 -0.01 10.07 17.49
CA MET A 147 -0.84 11.24 17.77
C MET A 147 -0.25 11.92 19.00
N ILE A 148 0.48 13.02 18.78
CA ILE A 148 1.15 13.80 19.83
C ILE A 148 0.96 15.29 19.58
N GLU A 149 1.01 16.09 20.65
CA GLU A 149 0.95 17.54 20.53
C GLU A 149 2.15 18.10 19.78
N LYS A 150 1.93 19.17 19.01
CA LYS A 150 2.99 19.80 18.19
C LYS A 150 4.19 20.26 19.04
N GLN A 151 3.95 20.78 20.24
CA GLN A 151 5.01 21.20 21.15
C GLN A 151 5.86 20.02 21.63
N ALA A 152 5.21 18.90 22.01
CA ALA A 152 5.90 17.67 22.39
C ALA A 152 6.70 17.10 21.21
N LEU A 153 6.10 17.02 20.01
CA LEU A 153 6.80 16.62 18.79
C LEU A 153 8.05 17.47 18.55
N GLY A 154 7.93 18.80 18.64
CA GLY A 154 9.05 19.72 18.48
C GLY A 154 10.19 19.46 19.48
N LYS A 155 9.85 19.16 20.74
CA LYS A 155 10.83 18.80 21.77
C LYS A 155 11.54 17.49 21.45
N ILE A 156 10.81 16.46 21.00
CA ILE A 156 11.39 15.17 20.59
C ILE A 156 12.38 15.37 19.45
N ILE A 157 11.99 16.11 18.41
CA ILE A 157 12.85 16.40 17.24
C ILE A 157 14.13 17.10 17.70
N LYS A 158 14.02 18.19 18.48
CA LYS A 158 15.18 18.96 18.96
C LYS A 158 16.14 18.14 19.81
N GLN A 159 15.63 17.24 20.65
CA GLN A 159 16.49 16.38 21.46
C GLN A 159 17.18 15.32 20.60
N SER A 160 16.48 14.76 19.61
CA SER A 160 17.00 13.70 18.75
C SER A 160 18.05 14.22 17.78
N SER A 161 17.93 15.47 17.32
CA SER A 161 18.89 16.10 16.40
C SER A 161 20.27 16.37 17.02
N THR A 162 20.43 16.20 18.34
CA THR A 162 21.75 16.31 19.00
C THR A 162 22.64 15.09 18.76
N LYS A 163 22.09 14.02 18.18
CA LYS A 163 22.85 12.83 17.79
C LYS A 163 23.63 13.08 16.51
N GLY A 164 24.76 12.39 16.35
CA GLY A 164 25.74 12.66 15.29
C GLY A 164 25.19 12.58 13.86
N ASN A 165 25.01 11.37 13.33
CA ASN A 165 24.57 11.16 11.95
C ASN A 165 23.06 10.91 11.85
N GLU A 166 22.52 10.95 10.64
CA GLU A 166 21.10 10.87 10.33
C GLU A 166 20.44 9.59 10.86
N ILE A 167 21.14 8.46 10.79
CA ILE A 167 20.65 7.17 11.30
C ILE A 167 20.49 7.24 12.82
N LYS A 168 21.51 7.75 13.54
CA LYS A 168 21.45 7.90 15.00
C LYS A 168 20.38 8.91 15.43
N ILE A 169 20.17 9.97 14.64
CA ILE A 169 19.09 10.94 14.87
C ILE A 169 17.73 10.25 14.73
N ALA A 170 17.53 9.46 13.66
CA ALA A 170 16.29 8.72 13.43
C ALA A 170 16.02 7.69 14.53
N GLU A 171 17.02 6.90 14.92
CA GLU A 171 16.91 5.92 16.01
C GLU A 171 16.50 6.58 17.33
N ALA A 172 17.19 7.65 17.72
CA ALA A 172 16.86 8.39 18.95
C ALA A 172 15.46 9.04 18.90
N PHE A 173 15.05 9.54 17.73
CA PHE A 173 13.70 10.05 17.53
C PHE A 173 12.65 8.96 17.74
N LEU A 174 12.85 7.79 17.15
CA LEU A 174 11.91 6.67 17.23
C LEU A 174 11.81 6.09 18.64
N GLU A 175 12.92 6.00 19.38
CA GLU A 175 12.93 5.60 20.79
C GLU A 175 12.12 6.57 21.66
N LYS A 176 12.37 7.87 21.52
CA LYS A 176 11.65 8.91 22.28
C LYS A 176 10.17 8.98 21.91
N LEU A 177 9.83 8.74 20.65
CA LEU A 177 8.45 8.70 20.19
C LEU A 177 7.66 7.56 20.86
N LYS A 178 8.31 6.43 21.15
CA LYS A 178 7.69 5.29 21.87
C LYS A 178 7.55 5.54 23.36
N ALA A 179 8.59 6.06 24.01
CA ALA A 179 8.61 6.28 25.46
C ALA A 179 7.55 7.27 25.97
N ASN A 180 7.06 8.18 25.10
CA ASN A 180 5.97 9.10 25.46
C ASN A 180 4.57 8.46 25.48
N TYR A 181 4.43 7.18 25.11
CA TYR A 181 3.17 6.43 25.22
C TYR A 181 3.06 5.58 26.49
N ASP A 182 4.15 5.48 27.27
CA ASP A 182 4.19 4.74 28.54
C ASP A 182 3.93 5.64 29.77
N ALA A 183 3.36 6.85 29.56
CA ALA A 183 2.97 7.81 30.58
C ALA A 183 1.48 8.18 30.44
#